data_AF-A0A6G0VRY8-F1
#
_entry.id   AF-A0A6G0VRY8-F1
#
_cell.length_a   1.000
_cell.length_b   1.000
_cell.length_c   1.000
_cell.angle_alpha   90.00
_cell.angle_beta   90.00
_cell.angle_gamma   90.00
#
_symmetry.space_group_name_H-M   'P 1'
#
loop_
_entity.id
_entity.type
_entity.pdbx_description
1 polymer ?
#
loop_
_entity_poly.entity_id
_entity_poly.type
_entity_poly.pdbx_seq_one_letter_code
_entity_poly.pdbx_strand_id
1 'polypeptide(L)'
;MLSLSYRGHRNESTLSLLDPVVDHLKCARVKSASHKSITVKGRGSLVTFISKTTINVIIDIINMLMKKSIFMEVQAAGMFSIQIDTTQDISVQDQCSIIIR
;
A
#
# COMPACT_ATOMS: atom_id res chain seq x y z
N MET A 1 -2.43 -4.48 27.84
CA MET A 1 -1.80 -3.44 27.00
C MET A 1 -1.45 -4.11 25.67
N LEU A 2 -2.24 -3.90 24.62
CA LEU A 2 -2.03 -4.57 23.32
C LEU A 2 -1.23 -3.65 22.40
N SER A 3 -0.08 -4.11 21.95
CA SER A 3 0.75 -3.45 20.93
C SER A 3 0.37 -4.02 19.57
N LEU A 4 -0.01 -3.18 18.60
CA LEU A 4 -0.13 -3.58 17.19
C LEU A 4 1.18 -3.26 16.48
N SER A 5 1.83 -4.26 15.89
CA SER A 5 2.98 -4.08 15.00
C SER A 5 2.65 -4.62 13.61
N TYR A 6 2.92 -3.84 12.56
CA TYR A 6 2.74 -4.23 11.15
C TYR A 6 4.10 -4.41 10.47
N ARG A 7 4.35 -5.60 9.89
CA ARG A 7 5.59 -5.94 9.17
C ARG A 7 5.26 -6.23 7.70
N GLY A 8 5.45 -5.24 6.83
CA GLY A 8 5.34 -5.38 5.37
C GLY A 8 6.72 -5.44 4.71
N HIS A 9 6.94 -6.39 3.81
CA HIS A 9 8.17 -6.50 3.01
C HIS A 9 8.02 -5.71 1.71
N ARG A 10 8.87 -4.70 1.50
CA ARG A 10 8.93 -3.91 0.26
C ARG A 10 10.06 -4.46 -0.62
N ASN A 11 9.74 -4.80 -1.87
CA ASN A 11 10.75 -4.88 -2.93
C ASN A 11 10.97 -3.45 -3.46
N GLU A 12 12.16 -2.91 -3.21
CA GLU A 12 12.55 -1.59 -3.68
C GLU A 12 12.81 -1.61 -5.19
N SER A 13 12.04 -0.82 -5.92
CA SER A 13 12.47 -0.28 -7.22
C SER A 13 12.21 1.21 -7.17
N THR A 14 13.29 1.97 -7.02
CA THR A 14 13.34 3.43 -7.04
C THR A 14 12.66 3.96 -8.29
N LEU A 15 11.53 4.66 -8.15
CA LEU A 15 11.00 5.52 -9.20
C LEU A 15 10.70 6.88 -8.58
N SER A 16 11.51 7.84 -9.02
CA SER A 16 11.42 9.27 -8.79
C SER A 16 9.99 9.79 -8.90
N LEU A 17 9.63 10.67 -7.97
CA LEU A 17 8.54 11.63 -8.06
C LEU A 17 8.38 12.15 -9.49
N LEU A 18 7.30 11.78 -10.18
CA LEU A 18 6.48 12.60 -11.09
C LEU A 18 5.36 11.72 -11.66
N ASP A 19 4.13 12.25 -11.66
CA ASP A 19 2.84 11.55 -11.79
C ASP A 19 2.70 10.55 -12.97
N PRO A 20 2.65 9.23 -12.71
CA PRO A 20 2.21 8.23 -13.70
C PRO A 20 0.71 7.87 -13.56
N VAL A 21 0.02 8.42 -12.56
CA VAL A 21 -1.34 8.03 -12.16
C VAL A 21 -2.40 8.37 -13.22
N VAL A 22 -2.15 9.40 -14.05
CA VAL A 22 -3.15 9.90 -15.00
C VAL A 22 -3.13 9.16 -16.35
N ASP A 23 -1.97 8.64 -16.78
CA ASP A 23 -1.84 8.09 -18.14
C ASP A 23 -2.34 6.65 -18.28
N HIS A 24 -2.23 5.84 -17.22
CA HIS A 24 -2.76 4.47 -17.24
C HIS A 24 -4.29 4.40 -17.29
N LEU A 25 -4.99 5.42 -16.77
CA LEU A 25 -6.45 5.47 -16.77
C LEU A 25 -7.04 5.81 -18.15
N LYS A 26 -6.32 6.54 -19.01
CA LYS A 26 -6.79 6.89 -20.36
C LYS A 26 -6.76 5.69 -21.31
N CYS A 27 -5.73 4.83 -21.23
CA CYS A 27 -5.60 3.66 -22.10
C CYS A 27 -6.72 2.61 -21.87
N ALA A 28 -7.22 2.51 -20.63
CA ALA A 28 -8.28 1.57 -20.28
C ALA A 28 -9.66 1.93 -20.84
N ARG A 29 -9.94 3.22 -21.13
CA ARG A 29 -11.25 3.67 -21.61
C ARG A 29 -11.44 3.49 -23.13
N VAL A 30 -10.34 3.48 -23.90
CA VAL A 30 -10.40 3.42 -25.37
C VAL A 30 -10.66 2.00 -25.89
N LYS A 31 -10.35 0.96 -25.11
CA LYS A 31 -10.54 -0.45 -25.54
C LYS A 31 -11.98 -0.98 -25.40
N SER A 32 -12.86 -0.22 -24.75
CA SER A 32 -14.22 -0.68 -24.39
C SER A 32 -15.30 -0.38 -25.44
N ALA A 33 -14.97 0.35 -26.53
CA ALA A 33 -15.96 0.81 -27.50
C ALA A 33 -16.15 -0.11 -28.73
N SER A 34 -15.46 -1.25 -28.81
CA SER A 34 -15.49 -2.11 -30.00
C SER A 34 -15.67 -3.59 -29.67
N HIS A 35 -16.79 -3.99 -29.06
CA HIS A 35 -17.30 -5.35 -29.20
C HIS A 35 -18.83 -5.37 -29.13
N LYS A 36 -19.43 -5.30 -30.33
CA LYS A 36 -20.85 -5.51 -30.59
C LYS A 36 -21.14 -7.03 -30.51
N SER A 37 -22.17 -7.37 -29.72
CA SER A 37 -22.94 -8.62 -29.69
C SER A 37 -22.19 -9.97 -29.76
N ILE A 38 -22.22 -10.75 -28.67
CA ILE A 38 -22.48 -12.20 -28.67
C ILE A 38 -23.01 -12.57 -27.26
N THR A 39 -24.19 -13.16 -27.23
CA THR A 39 -24.80 -13.77 -26.05
C THR A 39 -24.01 -15.02 -25.65
N VAL A 40 -23.41 -15.04 -24.45
CA VAL A 40 -22.89 -16.28 -23.84
C VAL A 40 -23.41 -16.41 -22.41
N LYS A 41 -24.16 -17.48 -22.16
CA LYS A 41 -24.54 -17.95 -20.83
C LYS A 41 -23.31 -18.50 -20.11
N GLY A 42 -23.05 -18.00 -18.91
CA GLY A 42 -22.07 -18.57 -17.99
C GLY A 42 -21.80 -17.63 -16.82
N ARG A 43 -22.63 -17.71 -15.77
CA ARG A 43 -22.27 -17.19 -14.44
C ARG A 43 -21.20 -18.11 -13.83
N GLY A 44 -20.02 -18.13 -14.44
CA GLY A 44 -18.83 -18.73 -13.85
C GLY A 44 -18.23 -17.71 -12.90
N SER A 45 -18.03 -18.12 -11.64
CA SER A 45 -17.39 -17.36 -10.57
C SER A 45 -16.29 -16.43 -11.10
N LEU A 46 -16.59 -15.12 -11.17
CA LEU A 46 -15.61 -14.12 -11.55
C LEU A 46 -14.67 -13.94 -10.35
N VAL A 47 -13.66 -14.80 -10.23
CA VAL A 47 -12.50 -14.52 -9.37
C VAL A 47 -11.72 -13.42 -10.08
N THR A 48 -12.01 -12.16 -9.73
CA THR A 48 -11.25 -11.02 -10.23
C THR A 48 -9.87 -11.05 -9.60
N PHE A 49 -8.90 -11.62 -10.31
CA PHE A 49 -7.49 -11.54 -9.91
C PHE A 49 -7.06 -10.07 -10.00
N ILE A 50 -6.83 -9.45 -8.85
CA ILE A 50 -6.24 -8.11 -8.77
C ILE A 50 -4.75 -8.26 -9.07
N SER A 51 -4.21 -7.44 -9.98
CA SER A 51 -2.78 -7.49 -10.30
C SER A 51 -1.93 -7.12 -9.08
N LYS A 52 -0.71 -7.66 -8.99
CA LYS A 52 0.25 -7.31 -7.93
C LYS A 52 0.47 -5.80 -7.84
N THR A 53 0.54 -5.13 -8.99
CA THR A 53 0.69 -3.66 -9.08
C THR A 53 -0.50 -2.96 -8.43
N THR A 54 -1.73 -3.37 -8.75
CA THR A 54 -2.94 -2.79 -8.18
C THR A 54 -3.01 -3.00 -6.67
N ILE A 55 -2.61 -4.19 -6.18
CA ILE A 55 -2.54 -4.47 -4.73
C ILE A 55 -1.54 -3.54 -4.05
N ASN A 56 -0.34 -3.36 -4.61
CA ASN A 56 0.68 -2.47 -4.03
C ASN A 56 0.19 -1.02 -3.96
N VAL A 57 -0.47 -0.53 -5.02
CA VAL A 57 -1.07 0.82 -5.02
C VAL A 57 -2.11 0.96 -3.91
N ILE A 58 -2.98 -0.05 -3.73
CA ILE A 58 -3.97 -0.04 -2.65
C ILE A 58 -3.28 0.00 -1.28
N ILE A 59 -2.24 -0.83 -1.08
CA ILE A 59 -1.46 -0.86 0.16
C ILE A 59 -0.83 0.51 0.44
N ASP A 60 -0.24 1.16 -0.56
CA ASP A 60 0.39 2.47 -0.38
C ASP A 60 -0.63 3.57 -0.04
N ILE A 61 -1.82 3.54 -0.65
CA ILE A 61 -2.90 4.47 -0.30
C ILE A 61 -3.32 4.28 1.15
N ILE A 62 -3.53 3.04 1.58
CA ILE A 62 -3.92 2.73 2.97
C ILE A 62 -2.82 3.18 3.94
N ASN A 63 -1.55 2.89 3.63
CA ASN A 63 -0.40 3.32 4.42
C ASN A 63 -0.34 4.83 4.59
N MET A 64 -0.57 5.59 3.51
CA MET A 64 -0.59 7.05 3.55
C MET A 64 -1.72 7.57 4.46
N LEU A 65 -2.92 7.02 4.35
CA LEU A 65 -4.06 7.43 5.17
C LEU A 65 -3.82 7.15 6.66
N MET A 66 -3.28 5.96 6.99
CA MET A 66 -2.92 5.61 8.37
C MET A 66 -1.86 6.55 8.95
N LYS A 67 -0.77 6.80 8.20
CA LYS A 67 0.29 7.73 8.63
C LYS A 67 -0.24 9.15 8.84
N LYS A 68 -1.14 9.62 7.97
CA LYS A 68 -1.77 10.94 8.12
C LYS A 68 -2.57 11.02 9.41
N SER A 69 -3.36 9.99 9.75
CA SER A 69 -4.12 9.97 11.01
C SER A 69 -3.20 10.04 12.23
N ILE A 70 -2.17 9.18 12.27
CA ILE A 70 -1.19 9.13 13.36
C ILE A 70 -0.47 10.50 13.49
N PHE A 71 -0.08 11.10 12.37
CA PHE A 71 0.58 12.41 12.38
C PHE A 71 -0.30 13.50 13.00
N MET A 72 -1.58 13.54 12.68
CA MET A 72 -2.52 14.51 13.25
C MET A 72 -2.66 14.34 14.77
N GLU A 73 -2.71 13.09 15.24
CA GLU A 73 -2.79 12.79 16.69
C GLU A 73 -1.51 13.18 17.42
N VAL A 74 -0.34 12.84 16.87
CA VAL A 74 0.97 13.22 17.44
C VAL A 74 1.14 14.75 17.46
N GLN A 75 0.73 15.43 16.40
CA GLN A 75 0.76 16.89 16.35
C GLN A 75 -0.17 17.52 17.40
N ALA A 76 -1.37 16.95 17.58
CA ALA A 76 -2.33 17.43 18.58
C ALA A 76 -1.86 17.19 20.03
N ALA A 77 -1.12 16.11 20.29
CA ALA A 77 -0.59 15.80 21.62
C ALA A 77 0.45 16.83 22.11
N GLY A 78 1.16 17.50 21.19
CA GLY A 78 2.16 18.54 21.49
C GLY A 78 3.46 18.03 22.11
N MET A 79 3.43 16.93 22.83
CA MET A 79 4.59 16.22 23.37
C MET A 79 4.45 14.73 23.09
N PHE A 80 5.58 14.12 22.71
CA PHE A 80 5.71 12.69 22.53
C PHE A 80 7.14 12.27 22.87
N SER A 81 7.31 10.98 23.10
CA SER A 81 8.58 10.31 23.31
C SER A 81 8.85 9.36 22.15
N ILE A 82 10.14 9.11 21.89
CA ILE A 82 10.58 8.14 20.90
C ILE A 82 11.31 7.04 21.63
N GLN A 83 10.94 5.78 21.36
CA GLN A 83 11.68 4.60 21.79
C GLN A 83 12.29 3.94 20.57
N ILE A 84 13.55 3.55 20.69
CA ILE A 84 14.30 2.88 19.64
C ILE A 84 14.69 1.53 20.19
N ASP A 85 14.33 0.47 19.48
CA ASP A 85 14.70 -0.90 19.81
C ASP A 85 15.45 -1.52 18.64
N THR A 86 16.64 -2.04 18.89
CA THR A 86 17.47 -2.71 17.90
C THR A 86 17.68 -4.15 18.33
N THR A 87 17.38 -5.08 17.45
CA THR A 87 17.63 -6.51 17.65
C THR A 87 18.38 -7.05 16.45
N GLN A 88 19.23 -8.05 16.66
CA GLN A 88 19.84 -8.77 15.55
C GLN A 88 19.03 -10.04 15.31
N ASP A 89 18.65 -10.30 14.07
CA ASP A 89 17.90 -11.51 13.74
C ASP A 89 18.81 -12.74 13.55
N ILE A 90 18.19 -13.90 13.34
CA ILE A 90 18.92 -15.17 13.16
C ILE A 90 19.85 -15.18 11.94
N SER A 91 19.61 -14.26 10.99
CA SER A 91 20.46 -14.07 9.81
C SER A 91 21.56 -13.03 10.04
N VAL A 92 21.75 -12.59 11.29
CA VAL A 92 22.75 -11.60 11.70
C VAL A 92 22.48 -10.23 11.06
N GLN A 93 21.22 -9.97 10.69
CA GLN A 93 20.78 -8.67 10.20
C GLN A 93 20.22 -7.84 11.34
N ASP A 94 20.65 -6.59 11.40
CA ASP A 94 20.13 -5.63 12.37
C ASP A 94 18.70 -5.21 11.97
N GLN A 95 17.76 -5.44 12.88
CA GLN A 95 16.39 -4.95 12.80
C GLN A 95 16.24 -3.79 13.80
N CYS A 96 15.68 -2.67 13.33
CA CYS A 96 15.43 -1.50 14.15
C CYS A 96 13.94 -1.15 14.11
N SER A 97 13.35 -0.93 15.28
CA SER A 97 11.99 -0.41 15.42
C SER A 97 12.00 0.95 16.11
N ILE A 98 11.15 1.84 15.63
CA ILE A 98 10.95 3.18 16.19
C ILE A 98 9.49 3.26 16.63
N ILE A 99 9.28 3.58 17.90
CA ILE A 99 7.97 3.65 18.52
C ILE A 99 7.75 5.09 19.00
N ILE A 100 6.62 5.66 18.62
CA ILE A 100 6.17 6.98 19.10
C ILE A 100 5.17 6.74 20.25
N ARG A 101 5.38 7.40 21.39
CA ARG A 101 4.55 7.26 22.59
C ARG A 101 4.20 8.60 23.20
#